data_AF-A0A2M9E4W7-F1
#
_entry.id   AF-A0A2M9E4W7-F1
#
_cell.length_a   1.000
_cell.length_b   1.000
_cell.length_c   1.000
_cell.angle_alpha   90.00
_cell.angle_beta   90.00
_cell.angle_gamma   90.00
#
_symmetry.space_group_name_H-M   'P 1'
#
loop_
_entity.id
_entity.type
_entity.pdbx_description
1 polymer ?
#
loop_
_entity_poly.entity_id
_entity_poly.type
_entity_poly.pdbx_seq_one_letter_code
_entity_poly.pdbx_strand_id
1 'polypeptide(L)'
;MPRQLTFAAACALLLACSPAHAGDVLLVDRVKQESVLSKPARGMNMAEVERRFGAPQSRLEPRGGQKRQWPTIHRWVYADYTVYFERNRVVDVVLNQASPQEAGPKPPVR
;
A
#
# COMPACT_ATOMS: atom_id res chain seq x y z
N MET A 1 -55.24 46.70 -22.21
CA MET A 1 -55.12 46.16 -20.83
C MET A 1 -55.51 44.68 -20.89
N PRO A 2 -54.88 43.70 -20.19
CA PRO A 2 -53.79 43.68 -19.18
C PRO A 2 -52.50 42.94 -19.69
N ARG A 3 -51.26 43.26 -19.28
CA ARG A 3 -50.45 42.76 -18.13
C ARG A 3 -50.55 41.26 -17.79
N GLN A 4 -49.51 40.49 -18.14
CA GLN A 4 -49.03 39.23 -17.51
C GLN A 4 -47.50 39.17 -17.77
N LEU A 5 -46.60 39.70 -16.93
CA LEU A 5 -46.02 39.14 -15.69
C LEU A 5 -45.46 37.70 -15.83
N THR A 6 -44.11 37.65 -15.80
CA THR A 6 -43.26 36.60 -15.20
C THR A 6 -43.36 35.17 -15.72
N PHE A 7 -42.41 34.79 -16.57
CA PHE A 7 -41.90 33.41 -16.63
C PHE A 7 -40.47 33.37 -16.10
N ALA A 8 -40.37 33.34 -14.77
CA ALA A 8 -39.17 32.94 -14.05
C ALA A 8 -39.51 31.66 -13.30
N ALA A 9 -39.25 30.49 -13.90
CA ALA A 9 -39.21 29.20 -13.19
C ALA A 9 -38.81 28.06 -14.14
N ALA A 10 -37.51 27.87 -14.34
CA ALA A 10 -36.95 26.56 -14.67
C ALA A 10 -35.48 26.49 -14.24
N CYS A 11 -35.20 26.92 -13.01
CA CYS A 11 -33.99 26.47 -12.31
C CYS A 11 -34.21 25.06 -11.79
N ALA A 12 -33.12 24.29 -11.77
CA ALA A 12 -32.85 23.17 -10.87
C ALA A 12 -33.52 21.82 -11.18
N LEU A 13 -32.86 20.97 -11.97
CA LEU A 13 -32.98 19.51 -11.87
C LEU A 13 -31.79 18.74 -12.50
N LEU A 14 -30.55 19.25 -12.33
CA LEU A 14 -29.31 18.53 -12.68
C LEU A 14 -28.30 18.54 -11.53
N LEU A 15 -28.79 18.38 -10.30
CA LEU A 15 -28.00 18.24 -9.09
C LEU A 15 -28.35 16.91 -8.42
N ALA A 16 -27.64 15.83 -8.77
CA ALA A 16 -27.34 14.69 -7.87
C ALA A 16 -26.73 13.52 -8.65
N CYS A 17 -25.50 13.67 -9.12
CA CYS A 17 -24.60 12.53 -9.23
C CYS A 17 -23.21 13.00 -8.85
N SER A 18 -23.03 13.28 -7.57
CA SER A 18 -21.69 13.44 -7.00
C SER A 18 -21.12 12.04 -6.81
N PRO A 19 -20.05 11.65 -7.53
CA PRO A 19 -19.33 10.43 -7.16
C PRO A 19 -18.75 10.65 -5.77
N ALA A 20 -19.16 9.81 -4.81
CA ALA A 20 -18.57 9.77 -3.49
C ALA A 20 -17.07 9.51 -3.66
N HIS A 21 -16.24 10.52 -3.39
CA HIS A 21 -14.79 10.41 -3.44
C HIS A 21 -14.33 9.62 -2.21
N ALA A 22 -14.09 8.32 -2.39
CA ALA A 22 -13.50 7.43 -1.39
C ALA A 22 -11.97 7.49 -1.42
N GLY A 23 -11.38 8.68 -1.28
CA GLY A 23 -9.94 8.91 -1.44
C GLY A 23 -9.10 8.70 -0.18
N ASP A 24 -9.63 9.09 0.99
CA ASP A 24 -8.77 9.30 2.17
C ASP A 24 -8.81 8.16 3.22
N VAL A 25 -9.67 7.14 3.04
CA VAL A 25 -9.86 6.07 4.04
C VAL A 25 -8.83 4.93 3.90
N LEU A 26 -8.24 4.73 2.73
CA LEU A 26 -7.33 3.58 2.49
C LEU A 26 -6.03 3.67 3.30
N LEU A 27 -5.49 4.87 3.55
CA LEU A 27 -4.17 5.03 4.13
C LEU A 27 -4.17 4.88 5.67
N VAL A 28 -5.21 5.38 6.34
CA VAL A 28 -5.35 5.27 7.80
C VAL A 28 -5.64 3.83 8.23
N ASP A 29 -6.49 3.12 7.49
CA ASP A 29 -6.80 1.72 7.78
C ASP A 29 -5.60 0.79 7.56
N ARG A 30 -4.72 1.10 6.59
CA ARG A 30 -3.49 0.34 6.37
C ARG A 30 -2.50 0.43 7.54
N VAL A 31 -2.30 1.62 8.10
CA VAL A 31 -1.42 1.80 9.28
C VAL A 31 -1.95 1.02 10.49
N LYS A 32 -3.28 0.96 10.64
CA LYS A 32 -3.91 0.10 11.67
C LYS A 32 -3.72 -1.38 11.38
N GLN A 33 -3.83 -1.81 10.12
CA GLN A 33 -3.63 -3.22 9.76
C GLN A 33 -2.18 -3.66 9.94
N GLU A 34 -1.21 -2.76 9.72
CA GLU A 34 0.21 -3.02 9.97
C GLU A 34 0.54 -3.29 11.45
N SER A 35 -0.21 -2.70 12.39
CA SER A 35 0.02 -2.89 13.82
C SER A 35 -0.54 -4.21 14.37
N VAL A 36 -1.46 -4.85 13.65
CA VAL A 36 -2.11 -6.11 14.05
C VAL A 36 -1.37 -7.34 13.51
N LEU A 37 -0.63 -7.21 12.40
CA LEU A 37 0.08 -8.33 11.79
C LEU A 37 1.41 -8.60 12.51
N SER A 38 1.56 -9.81 13.05
CA SER A 38 2.85 -10.29 13.56
C SER A 38 3.82 -10.43 12.39
N LYS A 39 4.83 -9.57 12.35
CA LYS A 39 5.85 -9.52 11.29
C LYS A 39 7.26 -9.67 11.85
N PRO A 40 8.23 -10.17 11.05
CA PRO A 40 9.62 -10.25 11.46
C PRO A 40 10.16 -8.89 11.92
N ALA A 41 10.85 -8.89 13.05
CA ALA A 41 11.55 -7.70 13.52
C ALA A 41 12.79 -7.42 12.67
N ARG A 42 13.13 -6.15 12.50
CA ARG A 42 14.36 -5.73 11.82
C ARG A 42 15.59 -6.35 12.50
N GLY A 43 16.55 -6.84 11.71
CA GLY A 43 17.77 -7.48 12.21
C GLY A 43 17.66 -8.98 12.52
N MET A 44 16.44 -9.53 12.58
CA MET A 44 16.20 -10.97 12.70
C MET A 44 16.88 -11.72 11.55
N ASN A 45 17.44 -12.91 11.82
CA ASN A 45 18.11 -13.67 10.77
C ASN A 45 17.11 -14.54 9.97
N MET A 46 17.46 -14.91 8.73
CA MET A 46 16.59 -15.73 7.85
C MET A 46 16.07 -17.01 8.51
N ALA A 47 16.92 -17.76 9.21
CA ALA A 47 16.52 -19.02 9.84
C ALA A 47 15.53 -18.80 10.99
N GLU A 48 15.69 -17.70 11.72
CA GLU A 48 14.76 -17.30 12.77
C GLU A 48 13.42 -16.82 12.20
N VAL A 49 13.43 -16.12 11.06
CA VAL A 49 12.21 -15.77 10.34
C VAL A 49 11.48 -17.04 9.92
N GLU A 50 12.16 -17.96 9.25
CA GLU A 50 11.55 -19.21 8.79
C GLU A 50 11.01 -20.05 9.96
N ARG A 51 11.74 -20.12 11.08
CA ARG A 51 11.31 -20.85 12.28
C ARG A 51 10.06 -20.24 12.93
N ARG A 52 9.96 -18.90 12.98
CA ARG A 52 8.87 -18.20 13.69
C ARG A 52 7.63 -17.97 12.81
N PHE A 53 7.83 -17.73 11.52
CA PHE A 53 6.78 -17.33 10.58
C PHE A 53 6.50 -18.38 9.50
N GLY A 54 7.26 -19.49 9.49
CA GLY A 54 7.13 -20.55 8.49
C GLY A 54 7.92 -20.27 7.21
N ALA A 55 7.86 -21.24 6.30
CA ALA A 55 8.47 -21.13 4.98
C ALA A 55 7.75 -20.05 4.16
N PRO A 56 8.50 -19.21 3.40
CA PRO A 56 7.89 -18.23 2.52
C PRO A 56 7.18 -18.91 1.35
N GLN A 57 6.14 -18.27 0.81
CA GLN A 57 5.45 -18.72 -0.40
C GLN A 57 6.35 -18.68 -1.64
N SER A 58 7.23 -17.68 -1.71
CA SER A 58 8.20 -17.55 -2.79
C SER A 58 9.46 -16.83 -2.32
N ARG A 59 10.60 -17.25 -2.86
CA ARG A 59 11.90 -16.58 -2.69
C ARG A 59 12.24 -15.94 -4.03
N LEU A 60 12.09 -14.62 -4.14
CA LEU A 60 12.34 -13.92 -5.39
C LEU A 60 13.84 -13.85 -5.68
N GLU A 61 14.17 -13.71 -6.97
CA GLU A 61 15.54 -13.49 -7.42
C GLU A 61 16.19 -12.33 -6.65
N PRO A 62 17.39 -12.56 -6.05
CA PRO A 62 18.14 -11.52 -5.38
C PRO A 62 18.47 -10.37 -6.32
N ARG A 63 18.52 -9.15 -5.79
CA ARG A 63 18.86 -7.93 -6.55
C ARG A 63 19.98 -7.17 -5.86
N GLY A 64 20.70 -6.35 -6.63
CA GLY A 64 21.93 -5.72 -6.15
C GLY A 64 23.15 -6.63 -6.34
N GLY A 65 24.23 -6.33 -5.62
CA GLY A 65 25.49 -7.10 -5.65
C GLY A 65 26.46 -6.73 -6.77
N GLN A 66 26.08 -5.89 -7.73
CA GLN A 66 26.96 -5.51 -8.86
C GLN A 66 28.11 -4.58 -8.45
N LYS A 67 27.97 -3.89 -7.31
CA LYS A 67 28.98 -2.99 -6.74
C LYS A 67 29.05 -3.21 -5.24
N ARG A 68 30.21 -2.97 -4.63
CA ARG A 68 30.38 -3.06 -3.16
C ARG A 68 29.36 -2.22 -2.39
N GLN A 69 29.00 -1.05 -2.93
CA GLN A 69 28.01 -0.13 -2.34
C GLN A 69 26.54 -0.55 -2.58
N TRP A 70 26.29 -1.57 -3.40
CA TRP A 70 24.94 -2.07 -3.71
C TRP A 70 24.81 -3.46 -3.11
N PRO A 71 24.40 -3.57 -1.83
CA PRO A 71 24.29 -4.87 -1.18
C PRO A 71 23.30 -5.76 -1.93
N THR A 72 23.55 -7.07 -1.90
CA THR A 72 22.58 -8.06 -2.39
C THR A 72 21.40 -8.13 -1.43
N ILE A 73 20.20 -7.92 -1.97
CA ILE A 73 18.93 -7.98 -1.26
C ILE A 73 18.17 -9.23 -1.67
N HIS A 74 17.90 -10.10 -0.70
CA HIS A 74 17.00 -11.24 -0.85
C HIS A 74 15.59 -10.82 -0.47
N ARG A 75 14.59 -11.40 -1.14
CA ARG A 75 13.18 -11.05 -0.90
C ARG A 75 12.36 -12.30 -0.77
N TRP A 76 11.73 -12.47 0.38
CA TRP A 76 10.86 -13.59 0.67
C TRP A 76 9.43 -13.10 0.78
N VAL A 77 8.53 -13.71 0.00
CA VAL A 77 7.12 -13.36 -0.07
C VAL A 77 6.35 -14.25 0.88
N TYR A 78 5.58 -13.63 1.77
CA TYR A 78 4.54 -14.22 2.58
C TYR A 78 3.18 -13.70 2.07
N ALA A 79 2.08 -14.26 2.58
CA ALA A 79 0.74 -13.93 2.12
C ALA A 79 0.45 -12.43 2.22
N ASP A 80 0.74 -11.82 3.37
CA ASP A 80 0.38 -10.42 3.65
C ASP A 80 1.53 -9.43 3.46
N TYR A 81 2.77 -9.91 3.37
CA TYR A 81 3.96 -9.05 3.31
C TYR A 81 5.14 -9.69 2.61
N THR A 82 6.09 -8.85 2.20
CA THR A 82 7.40 -9.26 1.68
C THR A 82 8.50 -8.83 2.64
N VAL A 83 9.34 -9.78 3.03
CA VAL A 83 10.50 -9.55 3.90
C VAL A 83 11.73 -9.34 3.03
N TYR A 84 12.43 -8.23 3.26
CA TYR A 84 13.66 -7.88 2.58
C TYR A 84 14.84 -8.18 3.50
N PHE A 85 15.84 -8.87 2.99
CA PHE A 85 17.04 -9.21 3.72
C PHE A 85 18.27 -8.67 3.02
N GLU A 86 19.17 -8.06 3.78
CA GLU A 86 20.55 -7.87 3.37
C GLU A 86 21.37 -9.01 3.98
N ARG A 87 22.13 -9.73 3.13
CA ARG A 87 22.81 -10.97 3.52
C ARG A 87 21.80 -11.95 4.13
N ASN A 88 21.82 -12.13 5.44
CA ASN A 88 20.90 -13.00 6.18
C ASN A 88 20.03 -12.25 7.20
N ARG A 89 20.01 -10.91 7.22
CA ARG A 89 19.27 -10.13 8.23
C ARG A 89 18.15 -9.32 7.61
N VAL A 90 17.01 -9.28 8.30
CA VAL A 90 15.86 -8.44 7.91
C VAL A 90 16.28 -6.99 7.90
N VAL A 91 16.12 -6.32 6.76
CA VAL A 91 16.31 -4.88 6.62
C VAL A 91 14.99 -4.13 6.59
N ASP A 92 13.95 -4.75 6.04
CA ASP A 92 12.61 -4.15 5.94
C ASP A 92 11.52 -5.23 5.75
N VAL A 93 10.29 -4.88 6.10
CA VAL A 93 9.09 -5.69 5.87
C VAL A 93 7.99 -4.80 5.30
N VAL A 94 7.60 -5.07 4.06
CA VAL A 94 6.62 -4.26 3.33
C VAL A 94 5.33 -5.06 3.18
N LEU A 95 4.19 -4.47 3.53
CA LEU A 95 2.89 -5.09 3.30
C LEU A 95 2.60 -5.22 1.81
N ASN A 96 2.08 -6.37 1.40
CA ASN A 96 1.58 -6.57 0.06
C ASN A 96 0.37 -5.64 -0.18
N GLN A 97 0.10 -5.29 -1.43
CA GLN A 97 -1.10 -4.50 -1.76
C GLN A 97 -2.35 -5.33 -1.47
N ALA A 98 -3.33 -4.75 -0.79
CA ALA A 98 -4.59 -5.43 -0.44
C ALA A 98 -5.51 -5.57 -1.68
N SER A 99 -5.40 -4.65 -2.64
CA SER A 99 -6.14 -4.70 -3.90
C SER A 99 -5.39 -4.00 -5.03
N PRO A 100 -5.67 -4.32 -6.31
CA PRO A 100 -5.01 -3.68 -7.45
C PRO A 100 -5.28 -2.18 -7.56
N GLN A 101 -6.35 -1.67 -6.94
CA GLN A 101 -6.72 -0.25 -6.95
C GLN A 101 -6.08 0.54 -5.80
N GLU A 102 -5.28 -0.09 -4.94
CA GLU A 102 -4.62 0.58 -3.83
C GLU A 102 -3.51 1.52 -4.33
N ALA A 103 -3.77 2.82 -4.26
CA ALA A 103 -2.76 3.84 -4.55
C ALA A 103 -1.76 3.95 -3.39
N GLY A 104 -0.47 3.76 -3.69
CA GLY A 104 0.61 4.02 -2.73
C GLY A 104 0.73 5.52 -2.40
N PRO A 105 1.56 5.89 -1.40
CA PRO A 105 1.80 7.29 -1.06
C PRO A 105 2.20 8.07 -2.32
N LYS A 106 1.53 9.20 -2.56
CA LYS A 106 1.87 10.07 -3.69
C LYS A 106 3.35 10.49 -3.56
N PRO A 107 4.19 10.28 -4.59
CA PRO A 107 5.58 10.67 -4.51
C PRO A 107 5.69 12.18 -4.25
N PRO A 108 6.70 12.63 -3.48
CA PRO A 108 6.90 14.04 -3.20
C PRO A 108 7.08 14.81 -4.51
N VAL A 109 6.29 15.86 -4.69
CA VAL A 109 6.43 16.81 -5.81
C VAL A 109 7.72 17.59 -5.55
N ARG A 110 8.65 17.57 -6.52
CA ARG A 110 9.89 18.37 -6.46
C ARG A 110 9.63 19.81 -6.86
#